data_AF-A0A7S0WRE1-F1
#
_entry.id   AF-A0A7S0WRE1-F1
#
_cell.length_a   1.000
_cell.length_b   1.000
_cell.length_c   1.000
_cell.angle_alpha   90.00
_cell.angle_beta   90.00
_cell.angle_gamma   90.00
#
_symmetry.space_group_name_H-M   'P 1'
#
loop_
_entity.id
_entity.type
_entity.pdbx_description
1 polymer ?
#
loop_
_entity_poly.entity_id
_entity_poly.type
_entity_poly.pdbx_seq_one_letter_code
_entity_poly.pdbx_strand_id
1 'polypeptide(L)'
;QDPFDTGGFATSSLIWANTTTIGGIFASPQCSPLFGANVIYLPYCSSDAFMSSATASPETFNMNFQGASIIDAVLNELLETHGLLEQTDTGNNDGSSDGESDNNSNDDSERPLLILSGYSAGGRGVMVNLDRVANQLKNRTEDGVDVYGVLDSVVWLETVNGLVTDKKNSTVLASDLYDISAENIDPDCFQVHATELWKCIFSEFRLKFLETPYTILGSQNDLSLEEDTANDFVTSPQDAVEEAESGRVIDSRSDIAEQTLGILIDLKEQRPELTVYSPACNTHTYTWSTRFLDFVTNGDNSTTMRIAVEKGLEKAFGVARPRIVDACPEVCNFSPFNGEAAGTEPRPFSFEDGFYFDRCEFGRSCGPCDFYEDAEVSGEAVMAAAQEAEE
;
A
#
# COMPACT_ATOMS: atom_id res chain seq x y z
N GLN A 1 11.86 -23.38 -23.34
CA GLN A 1 12.96 -22.63 -22.71
C GLN A 1 12.71 -22.75 -21.22
N ASP A 2 13.76 -22.91 -20.42
CA ASP A 2 13.62 -22.93 -18.98
C ASP A 2 12.99 -21.59 -18.54
N PRO A 3 11.90 -21.56 -17.75
CA PRO A 3 11.37 -20.29 -17.22
C PRO A 3 12.43 -19.46 -16.47
N PHE A 4 13.49 -20.10 -15.95
CA PHE A 4 14.67 -19.42 -15.39
C PHE A 4 15.61 -18.79 -16.45
N ASP A 5 15.55 -19.23 -17.71
CA ASP A 5 16.41 -18.72 -18.80
C ASP A 5 15.85 -17.45 -19.49
N THR A 6 14.55 -17.16 -19.38
CA THR A 6 13.95 -15.99 -20.04
C THR A 6 13.85 -14.76 -19.14
N GLY A 7 13.90 -14.93 -17.80
CA GLY A 7 13.72 -13.86 -16.82
C GLY A 7 12.32 -13.27 -16.86
N GLY A 8 11.48 -13.61 -15.88
CA GLY A 8 10.16 -13.00 -15.72
C GLY A 8 10.26 -11.52 -15.36
N PHE A 9 9.17 -10.76 -15.57
CA PHE A 9 9.12 -9.34 -15.20
C PHE A 9 9.46 -9.10 -13.73
N ALA A 10 9.13 -10.05 -12.84
CA ALA A 10 9.39 -10.02 -11.40
C ALA A 10 10.76 -10.58 -10.96
N THR A 11 11.60 -11.05 -11.89
CA THR A 11 12.90 -11.68 -11.59
C THR A 11 14.07 -11.12 -12.41
N SER A 12 13.82 -10.26 -13.41
CA SER A 12 14.86 -9.72 -14.28
C SER A 12 14.51 -8.38 -14.89
N SER A 13 15.51 -7.50 -15.01
CA SER A 13 15.40 -6.23 -15.72
C SER A 13 15.70 -6.31 -17.22
N LEU A 14 16.08 -7.49 -17.74
CA LEU A 14 16.50 -7.66 -19.14
C LEU A 14 15.41 -7.29 -20.16
N ILE A 15 14.15 -7.40 -19.77
CA ILE A 15 12.99 -7.13 -20.63
C ILE A 15 12.31 -5.79 -20.33
N TRP A 16 12.85 -5.00 -19.41
CA TRP A 16 12.24 -3.71 -19.06
C TRP A 16 12.40 -2.70 -20.19
N ALA A 17 11.34 -1.95 -20.43
CA ALA A 17 11.37 -0.83 -21.36
C ALA A 17 12.12 0.37 -20.75
N ASN A 18 12.78 1.15 -21.60
CA ASN A 18 13.47 2.38 -21.18
C ASN A 18 12.51 3.47 -20.68
N THR A 19 11.25 3.41 -21.09
CA THR A 19 10.19 4.33 -20.67
C THR A 19 8.93 3.54 -20.35
N THR A 20 8.18 4.01 -19.36
CA THR A 20 6.90 3.44 -18.97
C THR A 20 5.91 4.56 -18.67
N THR A 21 4.63 4.30 -18.86
CA THR A 21 3.53 5.20 -18.46
C THR A 21 2.73 4.47 -17.41
N ILE A 22 2.55 5.10 -16.25
CA ILE A 22 1.92 4.46 -15.09
C ILE A 22 0.77 5.35 -14.62
N GLY A 23 -0.35 4.70 -14.32
CA GLY A 23 -1.58 5.35 -13.88
C GLY A 23 -1.64 5.64 -12.37
N GLY A 24 -2.83 5.99 -11.91
CA GLY A 24 -3.16 6.12 -10.50
C GLY A 24 -2.32 7.13 -9.74
N ILE A 25 -1.70 6.70 -8.65
CA ILE A 25 -0.89 7.54 -7.77
C ILE A 25 0.29 8.20 -8.49
N PHE A 26 0.76 7.61 -9.61
CA PHE A 26 1.85 8.14 -10.42
C PHE A 26 1.42 9.11 -11.53
N ALA A 27 0.15 9.07 -11.95
CA ALA A 27 -0.34 9.91 -13.04
C ALA A 27 -0.48 11.39 -12.62
N SER A 28 -0.53 11.65 -11.32
CA SER A 28 -0.60 12.97 -10.67
C SER A 28 -1.29 14.08 -11.50
N PRO A 29 -2.56 13.91 -11.92
CA PRO A 29 -3.34 15.00 -12.53
C PRO A 29 -3.59 16.13 -11.53
N GLN A 30 -4.12 17.28 -11.97
CA GLN A 30 -4.35 18.45 -11.10
C GLN A 30 -5.22 18.16 -9.87
N CYS A 31 -6.13 17.19 -9.95
CA CYS A 31 -6.92 16.74 -8.82
C CYS A 31 -6.20 15.77 -7.88
N SER A 32 -5.01 15.25 -8.24
CA SER A 32 -4.22 14.37 -7.38
C SER A 32 -3.63 15.17 -6.23
N PRO A 33 -3.55 14.59 -5.02
CA PRO A 33 -2.84 15.23 -3.93
C PRO A 33 -1.34 15.28 -4.21
N LEU A 34 -0.87 14.53 -5.20
CA LEU A 34 0.53 14.46 -5.58
C LEU A 34 0.81 15.26 -6.87
N PHE A 35 -0.09 16.17 -7.25
CA PHE A 35 0.12 17.02 -8.42
C PHE A 35 1.45 17.77 -8.32
N GLY A 36 2.30 17.62 -9.36
CA GLY A 36 3.62 18.25 -9.41
C GLY A 36 4.72 17.57 -8.60
N ALA A 37 4.43 16.44 -7.93
CA ALA A 37 5.45 15.65 -7.25
C ALA A 37 6.44 15.02 -8.25
N ASN A 38 7.69 14.84 -7.81
CA ASN A 38 8.64 13.99 -8.52
C ASN A 38 8.18 12.52 -8.40
N VAL A 39 8.17 11.81 -9.52
CA VAL A 39 7.68 10.44 -9.60
C VAL A 39 8.85 9.48 -9.82
N ILE A 40 8.95 8.49 -8.93
CA ILE A 40 9.91 7.40 -9.01
C ILE A 40 9.11 6.09 -9.06
N TYR A 41 9.30 5.33 -10.14
CA TYR A 41 8.78 3.98 -10.24
C TYR A 41 9.91 2.98 -10.03
N LEU A 42 9.74 2.12 -9.03
CA LEU A 42 10.67 1.04 -8.74
C LEU A 42 10.01 -0.30 -9.13
N PRO A 43 10.37 -0.89 -10.28
CA PRO A 43 9.81 -2.19 -10.65
C PRO A 43 10.35 -3.28 -9.72
N TYR A 44 9.49 -4.24 -9.41
CA TYR A 44 9.82 -5.38 -8.56
C TYR A 44 10.57 -6.43 -9.37
N CYS A 45 11.84 -6.72 -9.02
CA CYS A 45 12.63 -7.79 -9.64
C CYS A 45 13.30 -8.74 -8.64
N SER A 46 13.05 -8.56 -7.35
CA SER A 46 13.78 -9.24 -6.28
C SER A 46 13.08 -10.47 -5.74
N SER A 47 11.80 -10.69 -6.09
CA SER A 47 11.01 -11.85 -5.65
C SER A 47 11.01 -12.06 -4.11
N ASP A 48 11.12 -10.96 -3.35
CA ASP A 48 11.21 -10.96 -1.88
C ASP A 48 10.37 -9.90 -1.16
N ALA A 49 9.33 -9.38 -1.83
CA ALA A 49 8.51 -8.26 -1.40
C ALA A 49 9.32 -7.04 -0.92
N PHE A 50 10.49 -6.77 -1.51
CA PHE A 50 11.40 -5.70 -1.12
C PHE A 50 12.03 -5.83 0.27
N MET A 51 12.04 -7.01 0.88
CA MET A 51 12.40 -7.16 2.30
C MET A 51 13.85 -7.61 2.54
N SER A 52 14.51 -8.20 1.54
CA SER A 52 15.74 -8.95 1.77
C SER A 52 17.00 -8.25 1.22
N SER A 53 18.14 -8.64 1.79
CA SER A 53 19.48 -8.34 1.29
C SER A 53 20.29 -9.64 1.08
N ALA A 54 19.63 -10.79 1.01
CA ALA A 54 20.26 -12.09 0.84
C ALA A 54 20.90 -12.24 -0.55
N THR A 55 22.17 -12.66 -0.57
CA THR A 55 22.94 -12.87 -1.80
C THR A 55 22.78 -14.30 -2.32
N ALA A 56 23.13 -14.52 -3.59
CA ALA A 56 23.19 -15.85 -4.18
C ALA A 56 24.08 -16.83 -3.39
N SER A 57 23.46 -17.91 -2.94
CA SER A 57 24.06 -19.04 -2.22
C SER A 57 23.26 -20.31 -2.49
N PRO A 58 23.75 -21.51 -2.12
CA PRO A 58 22.96 -22.74 -2.23
C PRO A 58 21.60 -22.68 -1.51
N GLU A 59 21.53 -21.99 -0.36
CA GLU A 59 20.31 -21.79 0.43
C GLU A 59 19.30 -20.88 -0.29
N THR A 60 19.77 -19.92 -1.08
CA THR A 60 18.95 -19.02 -1.90
C THR A 60 18.78 -19.51 -3.33
N PHE A 61 18.98 -20.81 -3.59
CA PHE A 61 18.92 -21.41 -4.93
C PHE A 61 19.85 -20.73 -5.95
N ASN A 62 20.93 -20.12 -5.48
CA ASN A 62 21.86 -19.26 -6.20
C ASN A 62 21.21 -18.00 -6.82
N MET A 63 20.11 -17.51 -6.23
CA MET A 63 19.42 -16.29 -6.62
C MET A 63 19.69 -15.15 -5.64
N ASN A 64 19.55 -13.91 -6.11
CA ASN A 64 19.70 -12.72 -5.27
C ASN A 64 18.32 -12.21 -4.86
N PHE A 65 18.07 -12.14 -3.56
CA PHE A 65 16.89 -11.52 -2.96
C PHE A 65 17.35 -10.22 -2.31
N GLN A 66 17.37 -9.15 -3.11
CA GLN A 66 18.05 -7.89 -2.80
C GLN A 66 17.08 -6.70 -2.70
N GLY A 67 15.81 -6.96 -2.45
CA GLY A 67 14.76 -5.95 -2.41
C GLY A 67 15.04 -4.77 -1.49
N ALA A 68 15.50 -5.03 -0.26
CA ALA A 68 15.86 -3.98 0.69
C ALA A 68 17.11 -3.21 0.24
N SER A 69 18.10 -3.92 -0.33
CA SER A 69 19.31 -3.32 -0.89
C SER A 69 19.03 -2.45 -2.13
N ILE A 70 18.05 -2.83 -2.94
CA ILE A 70 17.58 -2.05 -4.09
C ILE A 70 16.99 -0.72 -3.61
N ILE A 71 16.14 -0.75 -2.56
CA ILE A 71 15.63 0.49 -1.94
C ILE A 71 16.77 1.38 -1.47
N ASP A 72 17.79 0.82 -0.80
CA ASP A 72 18.95 1.59 -0.33
C ASP A 72 19.73 2.23 -1.49
N ALA A 73 19.93 1.48 -2.58
CA ALA A 73 20.60 1.97 -3.77
C ALA A 73 19.83 3.13 -4.43
N VAL A 74 18.50 3.00 -4.55
CA VAL A 74 17.65 4.08 -5.07
C VAL A 74 17.73 5.31 -4.18
N LEU A 75 17.60 5.16 -2.85
CA LEU A 75 17.70 6.28 -1.93
C LEU A 75 19.06 6.98 -2.00
N ASN A 76 20.15 6.23 -2.15
CA ASN A 76 21.48 6.80 -2.37
C ASN A 76 21.52 7.64 -3.64
N GLU A 77 20.99 7.12 -4.75
CA GLU A 77 21.00 7.84 -6.03
C GLU A 77 20.15 9.12 -5.97
N LEU A 78 18.99 9.06 -5.29
CA LEU A 78 18.12 10.21 -5.10
C LEU A 78 18.77 11.32 -4.26
N LEU A 79 19.46 10.96 -3.19
CA LEU A 79 20.16 11.90 -2.32
C LEU A 79 21.39 12.51 -3.00
N GLU A 80 22.15 11.71 -3.74
CA GLU A 80 23.46 12.12 -4.26
C GLU A 80 23.39 12.75 -5.65
N THR A 81 22.41 12.34 -6.48
CA THR A 81 22.41 12.65 -7.91
C THR A 81 21.12 13.32 -8.40
N HIS A 82 19.95 12.96 -7.84
CA HIS A 82 18.65 13.41 -8.36
C HIS A 82 17.91 14.41 -7.48
N GLY A 83 18.63 15.10 -6.59
CA GLY A 83 18.13 16.30 -5.93
C GLY A 83 16.98 16.08 -4.94
N LEU A 84 16.93 14.95 -4.23
CA LEU A 84 15.91 14.72 -3.18
C LEU A 84 15.85 15.87 -2.14
N LEU A 85 16.99 16.52 -1.89
CA LEU A 85 17.12 17.65 -0.96
C LEU A 85 17.14 19.01 -1.65
N GLU A 86 17.07 19.05 -2.98
CA GLU A 86 17.13 20.31 -3.73
C GLU A 86 15.78 21.02 -3.59
N GLN A 87 15.72 22.05 -2.75
CA GLN A 87 14.55 22.91 -2.67
C GLN A 87 14.40 23.62 -4.02
N THR A 88 13.25 23.42 -4.68
CA THR A 88 12.91 24.28 -5.80
C THR A 88 12.63 25.66 -5.23
N ASP A 89 13.55 26.59 -5.50
CA ASP A 89 13.33 28.02 -5.36
C ASP A 89 12.17 28.37 -6.30
N THR A 90 10.94 28.16 -5.83
CA THR A 90 9.73 28.70 -6.45
C THR A 90 9.72 30.18 -6.12
N GLY A 91 10.72 30.87 -6.67
CA GLY A 91 10.92 32.30 -6.55
C GLY A 91 9.62 32.97 -6.94
N ASN A 92 8.90 33.45 -5.94
CA ASN A 92 8.09 34.64 -6.09
C ASN A 92 9.06 35.76 -6.42
N ASN A 93 9.46 35.84 -7.70
CA ASN A 93 9.93 37.08 -8.32
C ASN A 93 8.72 38.01 -8.47
N ASP A 94 8.11 38.35 -7.34
CA ASP A 94 7.51 39.66 -7.15
C ASP A 94 8.69 40.63 -7.22
N GLY A 95 8.77 41.41 -8.29
CA GLY A 95 9.76 42.45 -8.51
C GLY A 95 9.68 43.65 -7.54
N SER A 96 9.22 43.45 -6.31
CA SER A 96 9.22 44.41 -5.23
C SER A 96 10.61 44.50 -4.61
N SER A 97 11.40 45.41 -5.14
CA SER A 97 12.70 45.81 -4.61
C SER A 97 12.50 46.81 -3.45
N ASP A 98 12.04 46.31 -2.30
CA ASP A 98 12.07 47.06 -1.05
C ASP A 98 12.84 46.25 0.00
N GLY A 99 14.07 46.70 0.25
CA GLY A 99 15.03 46.05 1.15
C GLY A 99 14.70 46.28 2.62
N GLU A 100 13.90 45.39 3.21
CA GLU A 100 13.74 45.29 4.65
C GLU A 100 14.11 43.87 5.09
N SER A 101 15.24 43.76 5.79
CA SER A 101 15.75 42.51 6.34
C SER A 101 14.96 42.14 7.59
N ASP A 102 13.91 41.33 7.43
CA ASP A 102 13.19 40.71 8.54
C ASP A 102 14.07 39.63 9.19
N ASN A 103 14.73 39.99 10.29
CA ASN A 103 15.47 39.08 11.17
C ASN A 103 14.51 38.29 12.08
N ASN A 104 13.52 37.62 11.51
CA ASN A 104 12.63 36.72 12.24
C ASN A 104 12.49 35.40 11.47
N SER A 105 13.59 34.64 11.43
CA SER A 105 13.65 33.30 10.86
C SER A 105 12.89 32.31 11.76
N ASN A 106 11.56 32.37 11.75
CA ASN A 106 10.76 31.16 11.84
C ASN A 106 10.71 30.63 10.42
N ASP A 107 11.73 29.83 10.12
CA ASP A 107 11.96 29.20 8.82
C ASP A 107 10.81 28.22 8.52
N ASP A 108 9.78 28.72 7.83
CA ASP A 108 8.68 27.95 7.23
C ASP A 108 9.13 27.26 5.92
N SER A 109 10.44 26.98 5.74
CA SER A 109 10.87 26.15 4.61
C SER A 109 10.27 24.75 4.78
N GLU A 110 9.34 24.40 3.89
CA GLU A 110 8.73 23.08 3.91
C GLU A 110 9.83 22.02 3.69
N ARG A 111 10.02 21.16 4.69
CA ARG A 111 10.91 19.99 4.58
C ARG A 111 10.48 19.15 3.36
N PRO A 112 11.44 18.60 2.58
CA PRO A 112 11.12 17.66 1.53
C PRO A 112 10.28 16.50 2.09
N LEU A 113 9.27 16.09 1.32
CA LEU A 113 8.40 14.96 1.66
C LEU A 113 8.68 13.79 0.70
N LEU A 114 9.06 12.64 1.26
CA LEU A 114 9.13 11.38 0.55
C LEU A 114 7.89 10.54 0.90
N ILE A 115 7.06 10.27 -0.11
CA ILE A 115 5.95 9.32 0.00
C ILE A 115 6.42 7.98 -0.56
N LEU A 116 6.51 6.97 0.31
CA LEU A 116 6.79 5.60 -0.08
C LEU A 116 5.47 4.86 -0.27
N SER A 117 5.13 4.56 -1.53
CA SER A 117 3.89 3.87 -1.88
C SER A 117 4.18 2.52 -2.53
N GLY A 118 3.34 1.54 -2.25
CA GLY A 118 3.40 0.23 -2.89
C GLY A 118 2.07 -0.49 -2.79
N TYR A 119 1.82 -1.38 -3.75
CA TYR A 119 0.64 -2.23 -3.78
C TYR A 119 1.03 -3.70 -3.69
N SER A 120 0.16 -4.54 -3.12
CA SER A 120 0.39 -5.98 -2.99
C SER A 120 1.72 -6.29 -2.27
N ALA A 121 2.57 -7.16 -2.83
CA ALA A 121 3.93 -7.41 -2.37
C ALA A 121 4.77 -6.12 -2.22
N GLY A 122 4.57 -5.12 -3.09
CA GLY A 122 5.21 -3.81 -2.97
C GLY A 122 4.71 -3.02 -1.76
N GLY A 123 3.41 -3.10 -1.45
CA GLY A 123 2.83 -2.48 -0.25
C GLY A 123 3.35 -3.11 1.04
N ARG A 124 3.52 -4.43 1.02
CA ARG A 124 4.23 -5.16 2.08
C ARG A 124 5.69 -4.70 2.20
N GLY A 125 6.37 -4.50 1.07
CA GLY A 125 7.70 -3.91 1.02
C GLY A 125 7.78 -2.53 1.67
N VAL A 126 6.81 -1.66 1.41
CA VAL A 126 6.68 -0.38 2.12
C VAL A 126 6.53 -0.62 3.61
N MET A 127 5.58 -1.46 4.02
CA MET A 127 5.34 -1.77 5.44
C MET A 127 6.60 -2.24 6.16
N VAL A 128 7.43 -3.08 5.53
CA VAL A 128 8.65 -3.61 6.17
C VAL A 128 9.80 -2.60 6.18
N ASN A 129 9.86 -1.70 5.20
CA ASN A 129 10.97 -0.77 5.04
C ASN A 129 10.68 0.65 5.55
N LEU A 130 9.44 1.01 5.84
CA LEU A 130 9.05 2.41 6.06
C LEU A 130 9.90 3.12 7.14
N ASP A 131 9.98 2.53 8.34
CA ASP A 131 10.76 3.09 9.44
C ASP A 131 12.27 3.06 9.18
N ARG A 132 12.74 2.04 8.45
CA ARG A 132 14.14 1.92 8.04
C ARG A 132 14.51 3.09 7.11
N VAL A 133 13.66 3.38 6.13
CA VAL A 133 13.83 4.50 5.19
C VAL A 133 13.78 5.83 5.92
N ALA A 134 12.80 6.04 6.80
CA ALA A 134 12.68 7.25 7.60
C ALA A 134 13.93 7.49 8.46
N ASN A 135 14.42 6.45 9.15
CA ASN A 135 15.61 6.53 9.97
C ASN A 135 16.89 6.76 9.15
N GLN A 136 17.03 6.14 7.97
CA GLN A 136 18.15 6.40 7.09
C GLN A 136 18.20 7.86 6.64
N LEU A 137 17.07 8.43 6.21
CA LEU A 137 17.00 9.83 5.77
C LEU A 137 17.26 10.79 6.92
N LYS A 138 16.68 10.55 8.09
CA LYS A 138 16.93 11.33 9.31
C LYS A 138 18.41 11.34 9.71
N ASN A 139 19.12 10.22 9.54
CA ASN A 139 20.54 10.12 9.90
C ASN A 139 21.48 10.72 8.86
N ARG A 140 21.01 10.97 7.63
CA ARG A 140 21.83 11.41 6.50
C ARG A 140 21.57 12.85 6.08
N THR A 141 20.57 13.51 6.66
CA THR A 141 20.14 14.84 6.25
C THR A 141 20.06 15.76 7.48
N GLU A 142 20.72 16.91 7.42
CA GLU A 142 20.71 17.88 8.53
C GLU A 142 19.33 18.55 8.65
N ASP A 143 18.76 18.95 7.51
CA ASP A 143 17.47 19.63 7.44
C ASP A 143 16.28 18.67 7.58
N GLY A 144 16.51 17.36 7.43
CA GLY A 144 15.53 16.27 7.54
C GLY A 144 14.53 16.18 6.38
N VAL A 145 14.14 14.95 6.06
CA VAL A 145 13.10 14.62 5.08
C VAL A 145 11.91 14.02 5.84
N ASP A 146 10.72 14.56 5.60
CA ASP A 146 9.49 13.98 6.10
C ASP A 146 9.18 12.72 5.29
N VAL A 147 8.81 11.62 5.95
CA VAL A 147 8.52 10.34 5.29
C VAL A 147 7.11 9.89 5.61
N TYR A 148 6.39 9.43 4.60
CA TYR A 148 5.00 8.98 4.71
C TYR A 148 4.76 7.71 3.90
N GLY A 149 4.00 6.76 4.47
CA GLY A 149 3.66 5.51 3.79
C GLY A 149 2.28 5.53 3.15
N VAL A 150 2.14 4.96 1.94
CA VAL A 150 0.84 4.58 1.35
C VAL A 150 0.86 3.08 1.07
N LEU A 151 0.12 2.32 1.86
CA LEU A 151 0.14 0.86 1.87
C LEU A 151 -1.14 0.36 1.22
N ASP A 152 -1.03 -0.17 0.00
CA ASP A 152 -2.17 -0.65 -0.76
C ASP A 152 -2.26 -2.19 -0.75
N SER A 153 -3.39 -2.72 -0.29
CA SER A 153 -3.72 -4.15 -0.30
C SER A 153 -2.75 -4.99 0.53
N VAL A 154 -2.49 -4.51 1.77
CA VAL A 154 -1.48 -5.08 2.67
C VAL A 154 -2.06 -5.91 3.81
N VAL A 155 -3.36 -5.87 4.09
CA VAL A 155 -3.95 -6.61 5.23
C VAL A 155 -4.06 -8.07 4.84
N TRP A 156 -3.12 -8.88 5.31
CA TRP A 156 -3.06 -10.32 5.09
C TRP A 156 -3.50 -11.02 6.36
N LEU A 157 -4.17 -12.17 6.22
CA LEU A 157 -4.73 -12.92 7.34
C LEU A 157 -3.92 -14.18 7.58
N GLU A 158 -3.58 -14.50 8.83
CA GLU A 158 -2.89 -15.75 9.19
C GLU A 158 -3.77 -16.95 8.84
N THR A 159 -5.07 -16.83 9.14
CA THR A 159 -6.05 -17.85 8.88
C THR A 159 -7.34 -17.27 8.33
N VAL A 160 -8.03 -18.04 7.49
CA VAL A 160 -9.42 -17.80 7.13
C VAL A 160 -10.19 -19.06 7.47
N ASN A 161 -11.24 -18.94 8.28
CA ASN A 161 -12.07 -20.09 8.68
C ASN A 161 -11.31 -21.20 9.41
N GLY A 162 -10.23 -20.85 10.12
CA GLY A 162 -9.36 -21.80 10.81
C GLY A 162 -8.37 -22.53 9.89
N LEU A 163 -8.39 -22.26 8.59
CA LEU A 163 -7.40 -22.73 7.63
C LEU A 163 -6.28 -21.70 7.49
N VAL A 164 -5.04 -22.19 7.45
CA VAL A 164 -3.85 -21.36 7.31
C VAL A 164 -3.76 -20.85 5.87
N THR A 165 -3.48 -19.56 5.69
CA THR A 165 -3.34 -18.97 4.35
C THR A 165 -1.96 -19.23 3.74
N ASP A 166 -1.90 -19.19 2.41
CA ASP A 166 -0.62 -19.20 1.70
C ASP A 166 0.21 -17.95 2.01
N LYS A 167 -0.41 -16.77 2.20
CA LYS A 167 0.28 -15.58 2.74
C LYS A 167 1.09 -15.90 3.99
N LYS A 168 0.52 -16.65 4.94
CA LYS A 168 1.23 -17.07 6.15
C LYS A 168 2.37 -18.01 5.80
N ASN A 169 2.09 -19.09 5.05
CA ASN A 169 3.10 -20.11 4.75
C ASN A 169 4.30 -19.52 4.00
N SER A 170 4.05 -18.72 2.96
CA SER A 170 5.07 -18.02 2.19
C SER A 170 5.83 -17.00 3.04
N THR A 171 5.16 -16.35 4.00
CA THR A 171 5.84 -15.43 4.93
C THR A 171 6.78 -16.14 5.91
N VAL A 172 6.40 -17.32 6.40
CA VAL A 172 7.28 -18.15 7.25
C VAL A 172 8.52 -18.57 6.46
N LEU A 173 8.34 -19.08 5.25
CA LEU A 173 9.44 -19.47 4.36
C LEU A 173 10.35 -18.28 4.02
N ALA A 174 9.76 -17.12 3.70
CA ALA A 174 10.48 -15.89 3.45
C ALA A 174 11.31 -15.45 4.68
N SER A 175 10.77 -15.61 5.90
CA SER A 175 11.49 -15.26 7.13
C SER A 175 12.78 -16.05 7.28
N ASP A 176 12.75 -17.34 6.95
CA ASP A 176 13.92 -18.22 7.03
C ASP A 176 14.92 -17.93 5.89
N LEU A 177 14.42 -17.67 4.67
CA LEU A 177 15.23 -17.44 3.48
C LEU A 177 15.94 -16.09 3.47
N TYR A 178 15.32 -15.07 4.07
CA TYR A 178 15.78 -13.67 3.99
C TYR A 178 16.60 -13.22 5.19
N ASP A 179 17.01 -14.14 6.06
CA ASP A 179 17.80 -13.87 7.27
C ASP A 179 17.15 -12.79 8.14
N ILE A 180 15.83 -12.90 8.32
CA ILE A 180 15.06 -12.00 9.18
C ILE A 180 15.49 -12.27 10.63
N SER A 181 16.02 -11.23 11.27
CA SER A 181 16.66 -11.30 12.58
C SER A 181 16.26 -10.10 13.43
N ALA A 182 16.63 -10.13 14.71
CA ALA A 182 16.38 -9.00 15.62
C ALA A 182 17.03 -7.68 15.16
N GLU A 183 18.03 -7.73 14.27
CA GLU A 183 18.74 -6.55 13.77
C GLU A 183 17.99 -5.83 12.65
N ASN A 184 17.08 -6.51 11.95
CA ASN A 184 16.40 -5.99 10.75
C ASN A 184 14.86 -5.94 10.86
N ILE A 185 14.31 -6.10 12.06
CA ILE A 185 12.88 -5.95 12.35
C ILE A 185 12.63 -4.89 13.43
N ASP A 186 11.37 -4.48 13.55
CA ASP A 186 10.95 -3.51 14.56
C ASP A 186 11.23 -4.03 16.00
N PRO A 187 11.93 -3.25 16.86
CA PRO A 187 12.28 -3.70 18.21
C PRO A 187 11.08 -3.98 19.12
N ASP A 188 9.98 -3.23 18.98
CA ASP A 188 8.79 -3.41 19.81
C ASP A 188 7.99 -4.63 19.34
N CYS A 189 7.94 -4.86 18.03
CA CYS A 189 7.42 -6.10 17.48
C CYS A 189 8.25 -7.31 17.94
N PHE A 190 9.59 -7.22 17.89
CA PHE A 190 10.48 -8.29 18.34
C PHE A 190 10.26 -8.64 19.81
N GLN A 191 10.03 -7.65 20.68
CA GLN A 191 9.73 -7.88 22.09
C GLN A 191 8.47 -8.75 22.30
N VAL A 192 7.48 -8.64 21.42
CA VAL A 192 6.22 -9.40 21.50
C VAL A 192 6.32 -10.75 20.77
N HIS A 193 7.03 -10.81 19.65
CA HIS A 193 7.05 -11.94 18.72
C HIS A 193 8.43 -12.59 18.55
N ALA A 194 9.29 -12.53 19.58
CA ALA A 194 10.68 -13.02 19.52
C ALA A 194 10.85 -14.47 19.05
N THR A 195 9.85 -15.33 19.25
CA THR A 195 9.87 -16.75 18.84
C THR A 195 9.22 -17.00 17.48
N GLU A 196 8.56 -16.00 16.90
CA GLU A 196 7.80 -16.09 15.65
C GLU A 196 8.07 -14.84 14.81
N LEU A 197 9.33 -14.63 14.42
CA LEU A 197 9.79 -13.39 13.77
C LEU A 197 9.03 -13.05 12.48
N TRP A 198 8.51 -14.06 11.79
CA TRP A 198 7.67 -13.89 10.60
C TRP A 198 6.46 -12.98 10.88
N LYS A 199 5.94 -12.95 12.12
CA LYS A 199 4.85 -12.04 12.52
C LYS A 199 5.28 -10.57 12.42
N CYS A 200 6.56 -10.28 12.63
CA CYS A 200 7.09 -8.93 12.46
C CYS A 200 7.30 -8.53 11.01
N ILE A 201 7.02 -9.39 10.03
CA ILE A 201 6.94 -9.03 8.61
C ILE A 201 5.56 -9.38 8.01
N PHE A 202 4.58 -9.67 8.86
CA PHE A 202 3.22 -10.01 8.48
C PHE A 202 2.24 -8.96 9.01
N SER A 203 1.39 -8.43 8.15
CA SER A 203 0.65 -7.18 8.42
C SER A 203 -0.33 -7.27 9.58
N GLU A 204 -1.04 -8.39 9.75
CA GLU A 204 -1.95 -8.63 10.88
C GLU A 204 -1.31 -8.32 12.24
N PHE A 205 -0.01 -8.59 12.38
CA PHE A 205 0.72 -8.37 13.63
C PHE A 205 1.59 -7.12 13.60
N ARG A 206 2.18 -6.78 12.45
CA ARG A 206 3.20 -5.73 12.32
C ARG A 206 2.63 -4.31 12.31
N LEU A 207 1.49 -4.06 11.67
CA LEU A 207 1.04 -2.69 11.31
C LEU A 207 1.03 -1.70 12.48
N LYS A 208 0.60 -2.16 13.67
CA LYS A 208 0.53 -1.32 14.88
C LYS A 208 1.90 -0.82 15.39
N PHE A 209 2.99 -1.49 15.03
CA PHE A 209 4.34 -1.18 15.49
C PHE A 209 5.06 -0.13 14.63
N LEU A 210 4.56 0.19 13.44
CA LEU A 210 5.24 1.15 12.55
C LEU A 210 5.25 2.57 13.15
N GLU A 211 6.43 3.18 13.26
CA GLU A 211 6.57 4.52 13.86
C GLU A 211 6.20 5.64 12.87
N THR A 212 6.60 5.47 11.62
CA THR A 212 6.41 6.45 10.54
C THR A 212 4.93 6.51 10.16
N PRO A 213 4.33 7.70 9.96
CA PRO A 213 2.91 7.82 9.62
C PRO A 213 2.58 7.22 8.26
N TYR A 214 1.38 6.65 8.13
CA TYR A 214 0.93 6.02 6.89
C TYR A 214 -0.59 6.00 6.69
N THR A 215 -1.00 5.74 5.44
CA THR A 215 -2.38 5.41 5.06
C THR A 215 -2.46 3.97 4.57
N ILE A 216 -3.50 3.24 4.98
CA ILE A 216 -3.87 1.95 4.38
C ILE A 216 -4.97 2.16 3.35
N LEU A 217 -4.79 1.61 2.16
CA LEU A 217 -5.81 1.47 1.13
C LEU A 217 -6.00 -0.03 0.87
N GLY A 218 -7.22 -0.53 0.73
CA GLY A 218 -7.39 -1.95 0.37
C GLY A 218 -8.78 -2.49 0.64
N SER A 219 -9.21 -3.43 -0.18
CA SER A 219 -10.52 -4.07 -0.07
C SER A 219 -10.71 -4.76 1.27
N GLN A 220 -11.94 -4.76 1.79
CA GLN A 220 -12.30 -5.61 2.92
C GLN A 220 -12.18 -7.10 2.54
N ASN A 221 -12.65 -7.45 1.34
CA ASN A 221 -12.43 -8.76 0.74
C ASN A 221 -11.34 -8.66 -0.34
N ASP A 222 -10.07 -8.69 0.06
CA ASP A 222 -8.98 -8.63 -0.90
C ASP A 222 -8.92 -9.91 -1.75
N LEU A 223 -8.93 -9.75 -3.08
CA LEU A 223 -8.97 -10.89 -4.01
C LEU A 223 -7.76 -11.81 -3.85
N SER A 224 -6.60 -11.28 -3.44
CA SER A 224 -5.41 -12.12 -3.22
C SER A 224 -5.58 -13.09 -2.04
N LEU A 225 -6.41 -12.76 -1.04
CA LEU A 225 -6.76 -13.69 0.03
C LEU A 225 -7.82 -14.71 -0.40
N GLU A 226 -8.71 -14.34 -1.32
CA GLU A 226 -9.65 -15.29 -1.90
C GLU A 226 -8.92 -16.35 -2.72
N GLU A 227 -7.92 -15.96 -3.51
CA GLU A 227 -7.10 -16.87 -4.32
C GLU A 227 -6.32 -17.88 -3.46
N ASP A 228 -5.71 -17.42 -2.36
CA ASP A 228 -5.09 -18.29 -1.35
C ASP A 228 -6.08 -19.34 -0.81
N THR A 229 -7.34 -18.94 -0.58
CA THR A 229 -8.39 -19.86 -0.14
C THR A 229 -8.98 -20.70 -1.28
N ALA A 230 -8.93 -20.27 -2.53
CA ALA A 230 -9.55 -21.02 -3.63
C ALA A 230 -8.82 -22.36 -3.91
N ASN A 231 -7.51 -22.43 -3.66
CA ASN A 231 -6.69 -23.61 -3.92
C ASN A 231 -6.76 -24.67 -2.81
N ASP A 232 -6.92 -24.27 -1.55
CA ASP A 232 -7.06 -25.21 -0.41
C ASP A 232 -8.52 -25.63 -0.14
N PHE A 233 -9.50 -24.87 -0.62
CA PHE A 233 -10.93 -25.23 -0.54
C PHE A 233 -11.37 -26.15 -1.69
N VAL A 234 -10.45 -26.96 -2.24
CA VAL A 234 -10.84 -28.20 -2.93
C VAL A 234 -11.53 -29.07 -1.88
N THR A 235 -12.85 -28.93 -1.78
CA THR A 235 -13.73 -29.62 -0.82
C THR A 235 -13.29 -31.08 -0.69
N SER A 236 -12.51 -31.39 0.33
CA SER A 236 -12.35 -32.77 0.69
C SER A 236 -13.73 -33.24 1.16
N PRO A 237 -14.08 -34.53 1.00
CA PRO A 237 -15.32 -35.06 1.55
C PRO A 237 -15.44 -34.83 3.07
N GLN A 238 -14.34 -34.55 3.79
CA GLN A 238 -14.35 -34.17 5.19
C GLN A 238 -14.83 -32.72 5.42
N ASP A 239 -14.42 -31.76 4.58
CA ASP A 239 -14.80 -30.34 4.75
C ASP A 239 -16.29 -30.13 4.50
N ALA A 240 -16.86 -30.87 3.53
CA ALA A 240 -18.30 -30.91 3.30
C ALA A 240 -19.10 -31.53 4.46
N VAL A 241 -18.46 -32.38 5.27
CA VAL A 241 -19.05 -32.97 6.48
C VAL A 241 -18.97 -31.96 7.63
N GLU A 242 -17.86 -31.25 7.83
CA GLU A 242 -17.77 -30.18 8.83
C GLU A 242 -18.71 -29.00 8.55
N GLU A 243 -18.88 -28.61 7.28
CA GLU A 243 -19.87 -27.61 6.88
C GLU A 243 -21.30 -28.06 7.23
N ALA A 244 -21.62 -29.33 6.94
CA ALA A 244 -22.92 -29.92 7.25
C ALA A 244 -23.17 -30.14 8.75
N GLU A 245 -22.13 -30.41 9.55
CA GLU A 245 -22.21 -30.65 10.99
C GLU A 245 -22.21 -29.33 11.81
N SER A 246 -21.48 -28.31 11.36
CA SER A 246 -21.42 -27.00 12.01
C SER A 246 -22.59 -26.08 11.66
N GLY A 247 -23.24 -26.30 10.50
CA GLY A 247 -24.31 -25.44 9.99
C GLY A 247 -23.84 -24.06 9.52
N ARG A 248 -22.52 -23.85 9.43
CA ARG A 248 -21.90 -22.63 8.91
C ARG A 248 -21.71 -22.79 7.41
N VAL A 249 -22.39 -21.98 6.61
CA VAL A 249 -22.01 -21.81 5.19
C VAL A 249 -20.64 -21.14 5.21
N ILE A 250 -19.63 -21.82 4.66
CA ILE A 250 -18.29 -21.25 4.52
C ILE A 250 -18.36 -20.25 3.37
N ASP A 251 -18.52 -18.97 3.69
CA ASP A 251 -18.41 -17.88 2.73
C ASP A 251 -17.09 -17.15 2.99
N SER A 252 -16.02 -17.67 2.39
CA SER A 252 -14.66 -17.15 2.56
C SER A 252 -14.59 -15.65 2.32
N ARG A 253 -15.40 -15.09 1.41
CA ARG A 253 -15.44 -13.65 1.13
C ARG A 253 -15.96 -12.83 2.30
N SER A 254 -17.07 -13.26 2.89
CA SER A 254 -17.64 -12.59 4.06
C SER A 254 -16.73 -12.75 5.28
N ASP A 255 -16.08 -13.90 5.42
CA ASP A 255 -15.17 -14.20 6.52
C ASP A 255 -13.84 -13.43 6.42
N ILE A 256 -13.31 -13.26 5.20
CA ILE A 256 -12.16 -12.37 4.92
C ILE A 256 -12.56 -10.94 5.27
N ALA A 257 -13.70 -10.46 4.78
CA ALA A 257 -14.17 -9.09 5.04
C ALA A 257 -14.34 -8.81 6.53
N GLU A 258 -14.95 -9.73 7.29
CA GLU A 258 -15.16 -9.59 8.72
C GLU A 258 -13.83 -9.53 9.49
N GLN A 259 -12.88 -10.41 9.18
CA GLN A 259 -11.57 -10.43 9.83
C GLN A 259 -10.71 -9.22 9.47
N THR A 260 -10.65 -8.85 8.19
CA THR A 260 -9.96 -7.64 7.71
C THR A 260 -10.50 -6.41 8.43
N LEU A 261 -11.84 -6.26 8.52
CA LEU A 261 -12.45 -5.15 9.23
C LEU A 261 -12.12 -5.17 10.72
N GLY A 262 -12.11 -6.35 11.35
CA GLY A 262 -11.69 -6.52 12.75
C GLY A 262 -10.28 -5.98 13.00
N ILE A 263 -9.30 -6.37 12.17
CA ILE A 263 -7.92 -5.89 12.26
C ILE A 263 -7.85 -4.36 12.09
N LEU A 264 -8.58 -3.80 11.12
CA LEU A 264 -8.56 -2.36 10.86
C LEU A 264 -9.24 -1.55 11.97
N ILE A 265 -10.26 -2.10 12.63
CA ILE A 265 -10.89 -1.50 13.82
C ILE A 265 -9.93 -1.54 15.00
N ASP A 266 -9.27 -2.67 15.26
CA ASP A 266 -8.28 -2.79 16.33
C ASP A 266 -7.11 -1.83 16.10
N LEU A 267 -6.67 -1.68 14.85
CA LEU A 267 -5.65 -0.70 14.46
C LEU A 267 -6.13 0.73 14.70
N LYS A 268 -7.40 1.06 14.41
CA LYS A 268 -7.98 2.38 14.71
C LYS A 268 -7.88 2.71 16.19
N GLU A 269 -8.20 1.76 17.06
CA GLU A 269 -8.15 1.97 18.51
C GLU A 269 -6.71 2.18 19.01
N GLN A 270 -5.76 1.46 18.42
CA GLN A 270 -4.34 1.53 18.79
C GLN A 270 -3.63 2.75 18.20
N ARG A 271 -4.03 3.18 16.99
CA ARG A 271 -3.36 4.17 16.14
C ARG A 271 -4.36 5.14 15.49
N PRO A 272 -5.10 5.95 16.27
CA PRO A 272 -6.15 6.84 15.78
C PRO A 272 -5.63 7.98 14.88
N GLU A 273 -4.32 8.26 14.90
CA GLU A 273 -3.67 9.23 14.04
C GLU A 273 -3.52 8.76 12.59
N LEU A 274 -3.67 7.46 12.31
CA LEU A 274 -3.58 6.91 10.97
C LEU A 274 -4.84 7.20 10.13
N THR A 275 -4.75 6.87 8.85
CA THR A 275 -5.89 6.91 7.93
C THR A 275 -6.05 5.57 7.21
N VAL A 276 -7.28 5.10 7.08
CA VAL A 276 -7.61 3.84 6.43
C VAL A 276 -8.77 4.05 5.48
N TYR A 277 -8.63 3.57 4.24
CA TYR A 277 -9.71 3.49 3.28
C TYR A 277 -9.90 2.02 2.88
N SER A 278 -11.01 1.42 3.34
CA SER A 278 -11.29 0.01 3.08
C SER A 278 -12.71 -0.21 2.58
N PRO A 279 -12.91 -0.27 1.25
CA PRO A 279 -14.22 -0.48 0.66
C PRO A 279 -14.64 -1.95 0.71
N ALA A 280 -15.95 -2.17 0.73
CA ALA A 280 -16.61 -3.48 0.67
C ALA A 280 -16.56 -4.12 -0.72
N CYS A 281 -15.40 -4.08 -1.39
CA CYS A 281 -15.22 -4.67 -2.71
C CYS A 281 -14.44 -5.97 -2.66
N ASN A 282 -14.59 -6.77 -3.72
CA ASN A 282 -13.70 -7.88 -4.04
C ASN A 282 -12.71 -7.47 -5.14
N THR A 283 -11.59 -6.87 -4.76
CA THR A 283 -10.54 -6.52 -5.72
C THR A 283 -9.19 -6.46 -5.02
N HIS A 284 -8.13 -6.57 -5.80
CA HIS A 284 -6.76 -6.47 -5.30
C HIS A 284 -6.11 -5.24 -5.94
N THR A 285 -5.56 -4.36 -5.11
CA THR A 285 -4.84 -3.14 -5.48
C THR A 285 -5.66 -2.03 -6.16
N TYR A 286 -5.27 -0.79 -5.93
CA TYR A 286 -5.96 0.40 -6.44
C TYR A 286 -5.00 1.47 -6.95
N THR A 287 -3.87 1.67 -6.26
CA THR A 287 -2.94 2.80 -6.44
C THR A 287 -2.30 2.87 -7.82
N TRP A 288 -2.23 1.77 -8.57
CA TRP A 288 -1.69 1.77 -9.94
C TRP A 288 -2.70 2.23 -11.01
N SER A 289 -3.98 2.30 -10.66
CA SER A 289 -5.08 2.55 -11.60
C SER A 289 -5.77 3.90 -11.34
N THR A 290 -6.54 4.38 -12.31
CA THR A 290 -7.39 5.58 -12.16
C THR A 290 -8.37 5.48 -10.98
N ARG A 291 -8.67 4.26 -10.49
CA ARG A 291 -9.50 4.03 -9.30
C ARG A 291 -8.98 4.78 -8.08
N PHE A 292 -7.66 4.97 -7.94
CA PHE A 292 -7.11 5.76 -6.84
C PHE A 292 -7.70 7.17 -6.73
N LEU A 293 -8.01 7.80 -7.86
CA LEU A 293 -8.48 9.18 -7.90
C LEU A 293 -9.98 9.29 -7.63
N ASP A 294 -10.76 8.41 -8.26
CA ASP A 294 -12.20 8.62 -8.43
C ASP A 294 -13.06 7.54 -7.74
N PHE A 295 -12.45 6.53 -7.13
CA PHE A 295 -13.20 5.49 -6.44
C PHE A 295 -13.84 6.04 -5.17
N VAL A 296 -15.17 6.03 -5.14
CA VAL A 296 -16.00 6.56 -4.05
C VAL A 296 -16.70 5.44 -3.30
N THR A 297 -16.76 5.55 -1.97
CA THR A 297 -17.55 4.67 -1.09
C THR A 297 -18.90 5.26 -0.72
N ASN A 298 -19.14 6.53 -1.06
CA ASN A 298 -20.39 7.22 -0.79
C ASN A 298 -20.90 7.96 -2.04
N GLY A 299 -22.21 8.18 -2.11
CA GLY A 299 -22.85 8.81 -3.28
C GLY A 299 -22.61 10.31 -3.43
N ASP A 300 -21.85 10.94 -2.53
CA ASP A 300 -21.55 12.39 -2.54
C ASP A 300 -20.07 12.71 -2.83
N ASN A 301 -19.27 11.69 -3.19
CA ASN A 301 -17.84 11.77 -3.52
C ASN A 301 -16.95 12.33 -2.39
N SER A 302 -17.46 12.42 -1.16
CA SER A 302 -16.67 12.95 -0.04
C SER A 302 -15.71 11.93 0.57
N THR A 303 -15.79 10.65 0.18
CA THR A 303 -14.83 9.61 0.59
C THR A 303 -14.22 8.92 -0.63
N THR A 304 -13.05 9.42 -1.06
CA THR A 304 -12.18 8.75 -2.03
C THR A 304 -10.86 8.31 -1.39
N MET A 305 -10.15 7.38 -2.04
CA MET A 305 -8.80 6.98 -1.63
C MET A 305 -7.83 8.15 -1.63
N ARG A 306 -7.92 9.04 -2.62
CA ARG A 306 -7.21 10.31 -2.62
C ARG A 306 -7.46 11.11 -1.34
N ILE A 307 -8.73 11.33 -0.98
CA ILE A 307 -9.07 12.13 0.20
C ILE A 307 -8.53 11.47 1.46
N ALA A 308 -8.50 10.13 1.51
CA ALA A 308 -7.87 9.41 2.61
C ALA A 308 -6.37 9.73 2.71
N VAL A 309 -5.63 9.68 1.60
CA VAL A 309 -4.19 10.07 1.59
C VAL A 309 -4.00 11.53 1.99
N GLU A 310 -4.83 12.46 1.49
CA GLU A 310 -4.79 13.88 1.87
C GLU A 310 -4.96 14.07 3.38
N LYS A 311 -5.97 13.41 3.96
CA LYS A 311 -6.23 13.48 5.40
C LYS A 311 -5.13 12.83 6.22
N GLY A 312 -4.53 11.76 5.72
CA GLY A 312 -3.38 11.12 6.32
C GLY A 312 -2.16 12.05 6.39
N LEU A 313 -1.88 12.77 5.29
CA LEU A 313 -0.81 13.78 5.23
C LEU A 313 -1.09 14.97 6.15
N GLU A 314 -2.32 15.49 6.15
CA GLU A 314 -2.75 16.57 7.04
C GLU A 314 -2.58 16.20 8.52
N LYS A 315 -3.00 14.99 8.91
CA LYS A 315 -2.83 14.49 10.28
C LYS A 315 -1.37 14.32 10.67
N ALA A 316 -0.53 13.85 9.75
CA ALA A 316 0.88 13.57 10.01
C ALA A 316 1.72 14.85 10.15
N PHE A 317 1.47 15.85 9.32
CA PHE A 317 2.36 17.02 9.19
C PHE A 317 1.69 18.37 9.47
N GLY A 318 0.39 18.41 9.80
CA GLY A 318 -0.32 19.61 10.23
C GLY A 318 -0.55 20.67 9.15
N VAL A 319 -0.22 20.37 7.90
CA VAL A 319 -0.36 21.24 6.73
C VAL A 319 -0.97 20.42 5.60
N ALA A 320 -1.88 21.01 4.81
CA ALA A 320 -2.31 20.44 3.53
C ALA A 320 -1.12 20.47 2.55
N ARG A 321 -0.18 19.54 2.75
CA ARG A 321 0.97 19.31 1.88
C ARG A 321 0.62 18.24 0.86
N PRO A 322 0.97 18.44 -0.43
CA PRO A 322 1.46 19.67 -1.05
C PRO A 322 0.31 20.67 -1.23
N ARG A 323 0.64 21.96 -1.30
CA ARG A 323 -0.30 23.08 -1.47
C ARG A 323 -1.26 22.82 -2.63
N ILE A 324 -2.43 22.23 -2.34
CA ILE A 324 -3.48 22.00 -3.33
C ILE A 324 -4.02 23.38 -3.69
N VAL A 325 -3.53 23.93 -4.80
CA VAL A 325 -4.21 25.04 -5.44
C VAL A 325 -5.50 24.43 -5.98
N ASP A 326 -6.61 24.78 -5.34
CA ASP A 326 -7.97 24.46 -5.78
C ASP A 326 -8.26 25.16 -7.11
N ALA A 327 -7.60 24.66 -8.16
CA ALA A 327 -7.76 25.05 -9.54
C ALA A 327 -8.13 23.77 -10.28
N CYS A 328 -9.33 23.27 -10.01
CA CYS A 328 -10.01 22.39 -10.94
C CYS A 328 -10.61 23.25 -12.06
N PRO A 329 -10.00 23.36 -13.26
CA PRO A 329 -10.81 23.54 -14.44
C PRO A 329 -11.72 22.31 -14.58
N GLU A 330 -12.88 22.48 -15.20
CA GLU A 330 -14.03 21.55 -15.32
C GLU A 330 -13.74 20.11 -15.85
N VAL A 331 -12.47 19.72 -15.99
CA VAL A 331 -11.95 18.50 -16.65
C VAL A 331 -11.84 17.30 -15.70
N CYS A 332 -11.97 17.46 -14.39
CA CYS A 332 -12.08 16.30 -13.46
C CYS A 332 -13.49 15.72 -13.37
N ASN A 333 -14.44 16.25 -14.15
CA ASN A 333 -15.77 15.69 -14.28
C ASN A 333 -15.76 14.57 -15.34
N PHE A 334 -15.06 13.47 -15.05
CA PHE A 334 -15.41 12.21 -15.71
C PHE A 334 -16.82 11.87 -15.25
N SER A 335 -17.70 11.69 -16.24
CA SER A 335 -19.17 11.63 -16.13
C SER A 335 -19.67 11.11 -14.79
N PRO A 336 -20.70 11.74 -14.16
CA PRO A 336 -21.34 11.15 -12.98
C PRO A 336 -21.70 9.71 -13.29
N PHE A 337 -21.16 8.77 -12.50
CA PHE A 337 -21.55 7.38 -12.57
C PHE A 337 -23.04 7.31 -12.23
N ASN A 338 -23.88 7.16 -13.25
CA ASN A 338 -25.30 6.81 -13.13
C ASN A 338 -25.43 5.30 -12.83
N GLY A 339 -24.66 4.79 -11.88
CA GLY A 339 -24.94 3.51 -11.25
C GLY A 339 -25.97 3.77 -10.16
N GLU A 340 -27.21 3.33 -10.36
CA GLU A 340 -28.17 3.26 -9.25
C GLU A 340 -27.52 2.42 -8.14
N ALA A 341 -27.07 3.07 -7.06
CA ALA A 341 -26.79 2.39 -5.81
C ALA A 341 -28.04 1.58 -5.48
N ALA A 342 -27.94 0.25 -5.58
CA ALA A 342 -29.06 -0.65 -5.35
C ALA A 342 -29.71 -0.27 -4.01
N GLY A 343 -30.95 0.19 -4.10
CA GLY A 343 -31.57 1.05 -3.09
C GLY A 343 -31.44 0.55 -1.66
N THR A 344 -30.67 1.28 -0.86
CA THR A 344 -30.84 1.42 0.58
C THR A 344 -30.38 2.84 0.96
N GLU A 345 -31.09 3.47 1.90
CA GLU A 345 -30.79 4.84 2.36
C GLU A 345 -29.32 4.97 2.79
N PRO A 346 -28.63 6.09 2.46
CA PRO A 346 -27.26 6.33 2.91
C PRO A 346 -27.24 6.41 4.44
N ARG A 347 -26.70 5.38 5.10
CA ARG A 347 -26.51 5.38 6.56
C ARG A 347 -25.20 6.08 6.91
N PRO A 348 -25.11 6.75 8.06
CA PRO A 348 -24.03 7.68 8.35
C PRO A 348 -22.69 6.95 8.48
N PHE A 349 -21.77 7.28 7.58
CA PHE A 349 -20.34 7.08 7.77
C PHE A 349 -19.89 7.98 8.94
N SER A 350 -18.96 7.51 9.80
CA SER A 350 -18.32 8.42 10.75
C SER A 350 -17.18 9.15 10.05
N PHE A 351 -17.46 10.36 9.58
CA PHE A 351 -16.56 11.17 8.76
C PHE A 351 -15.38 11.79 9.53
N GLU A 352 -15.35 11.72 10.86
CA GLU A 352 -14.49 12.62 11.65
C GLU A 352 -13.09 12.06 12.00
N ASP A 353 -12.83 10.77 11.78
CA ASP A 353 -11.61 10.14 12.34
C ASP A 353 -10.60 9.62 11.31
N GLY A 354 -10.79 9.83 10.01
CA GLY A 354 -9.86 9.32 8.97
C GLY A 354 -9.92 7.80 8.72
N PHE A 355 -10.95 7.11 9.21
CA PHE A 355 -11.20 5.70 8.91
C PHE A 355 -12.49 5.58 8.10
N TYR A 356 -12.35 5.13 6.86
CA TYR A 356 -13.42 5.05 5.86
C TYR A 356 -13.73 3.59 5.57
N PHE A 357 -14.81 3.09 6.17
CA PHE A 357 -15.31 1.73 5.99
C PHE A 357 -16.68 1.77 5.35
N ASP A 358 -16.88 0.99 4.29
CA ASP A 358 -18.22 0.65 3.83
C ASP A 358 -18.78 -0.52 4.69
N ARG A 359 -20.09 -0.59 4.87
CA ARG A 359 -20.71 -1.70 5.61
C ARG A 359 -21.14 -2.79 4.62
N CYS A 360 -20.46 -3.94 4.59
CA CYS A 360 -21.10 -5.15 4.08
C CYS A 360 -22.30 -5.47 4.99
N GLU A 361 -23.50 -5.63 4.44
CA GLU A 361 -24.63 -6.15 5.23
C GLU A 361 -24.28 -7.57 5.69
N PHE A 362 -24.11 -7.78 7.00
CA PHE A 362 -23.89 -9.10 7.60
C PHE A 362 -24.82 -10.15 6.98
N GLY A 363 -24.27 -11.15 6.30
CA GLY A 363 -25.01 -12.23 5.64
C GLY A 363 -25.37 -12.00 4.16
N ARG A 364 -24.81 -10.99 3.50
CA ARG A 364 -24.77 -10.89 2.04
C ARG A 364 -23.30 -10.81 1.61
N SER A 365 -22.95 -11.57 0.57
CA SER A 365 -21.66 -11.45 -0.11
C SER A 365 -21.36 -9.98 -0.38
N CYS A 366 -20.19 -9.47 0.01
CA CYS A 366 -19.67 -8.21 -0.51
C CYS A 366 -19.55 -8.41 -2.04
N GLY A 367 -20.55 -7.94 -2.79
CA GLY A 367 -20.67 -8.21 -4.23
C GLY A 367 -19.52 -7.56 -5.00
N PRO A 368 -19.30 -7.94 -6.27
CA PRO A 368 -18.47 -7.10 -7.14
C PRO A 368 -19.09 -5.70 -7.11
N CYS A 369 -18.33 -4.73 -6.65
CA CYS A 369 -18.69 -3.34 -6.84
C CYS A 369 -18.87 -3.17 -8.37
N ASP A 370 -20.08 -2.81 -8.83
CA ASP A 370 -20.42 -2.80 -10.26
C ASP A 370 -19.51 -1.82 -11.00
N PHE A 371 -18.53 -2.34 -11.75
CA PHE A 371 -17.64 -1.52 -12.57
C PHE A 371 -17.55 -2.07 -13.99
N TYR A 372 -17.84 -1.19 -14.94
CA TYR A 372 -17.54 -1.40 -16.35
C TYR A 372 -16.02 -1.32 -16.56
N GLU A 373 -15.50 -2.26 -17.34
CA GLU A 373 -14.10 -2.35 -17.77
C GLU A 373 -13.60 -1.02 -18.35
N ASP A 374 -12.66 -0.37 -17.67
CA ASP A 374 -11.77 0.58 -18.33
C ASP A 374 -10.79 -0.24 -19.18
N ALA A 375 -10.76 0.06 -20.48
CA ALA A 375 -9.96 -0.64 -21.47
C ALA A 375 -8.51 -0.84 -21.00
N GLU A 376 -8.12 -2.12 -20.96
CA GLU A 376 -6.80 -2.64 -20.65
C GLU A 376 -5.66 -1.80 -21.24
N VAL A 377 -4.82 -1.28 -20.35
CA VAL A 377 -3.38 -1.17 -20.62
C VAL A 377 -2.75 -2.28 -19.80
N SER A 378 -2.16 -3.25 -20.50
CA SER A 378 -1.65 -4.54 -20.00
C SER A 378 -0.88 -4.46 -18.67
N GLY A 379 -1.61 -4.51 -17.55
CA GLY A 379 -1.11 -4.76 -16.20
C GLY A 379 -1.18 -6.24 -15.81
N GLU A 380 -1.78 -7.09 -16.66
CA GLU A 380 -1.87 -8.55 -16.44
C GLU A 380 -0.51 -9.21 -16.28
N ALA A 381 0.55 -8.69 -16.92
CA ALA A 381 1.91 -9.21 -16.76
C ALA A 381 2.56 -8.87 -15.41
N VAL A 382 2.04 -7.88 -14.68
CA VAL A 382 2.54 -7.48 -13.36
C VAL A 382 1.78 -8.20 -12.25
N MET A 383 0.47 -8.40 -12.43
CA MET A 383 -0.39 -9.16 -11.51
C MET A 383 -0.06 -10.66 -11.53
N ALA A 384 0.09 -11.27 -12.71
CA ALA A 384 0.49 -12.68 -12.83
C ALA A 384 1.89 -12.93 -12.23
N ALA A 385 2.79 -11.94 -12.31
CA ALA A 385 4.14 -12.05 -11.77
C ALA A 385 4.23 -11.83 -10.24
N ALA A 386 3.21 -11.22 -9.61
CA ALA A 386 3.10 -11.15 -8.16
C ALA A 386 2.59 -12.48 -7.57
N GLN A 387 1.68 -13.15 -8.29
CA GLN A 387 1.16 -14.47 -7.96
C GLN A 387 2.21 -15.57 -8.18
N GLU A 388 2.94 -15.54 -9.31
CA GLU A 388 4.07 -16.44 -9.59
C GLU A 388 5.32 -16.20 -8.73
N ALA A 389 5.39 -15.09 -7.97
CA ALA A 389 6.47 -14.85 -7.00
C ALA A 389 6.13 -15.37 -5.59
N GLU A 390 4.88 -15.76 -5.35
CA GLU A 390 4.41 -16.37 -4.10
C GLU A 390 4.31 -17.91 -4.15
N GLU A 391 4.26 -18.50 -5.36
CA GLU A 391 4.45 -19.94 -5.64
C GLU A 391 5.93 -20.29 -5.89
#